data_AF-A0AAJ0UGL6-F1
#
_entry.id   AF-A0AAJ0UGL6-F1
#
_cell.length_a   1.000
_cell.length_b   1.000
_cell.length_c   1.000
_cell.angle_alpha   90.00
_cell.angle_beta   90.00
_cell.angle_gamma   90.00
#
_symmetry.space_group_name_H-M   'P 1'
#
loop_
_entity.id
_entity.type
_entity.pdbx_description
1 polymer ?
#
loop_
_entity_poly.entity_id
_entity_poly.type
_entity_poly.pdbx_seq_one_letter_code
_entity_poly.pdbx_strand_id
1 'polypeptide(L)'
;MPEGGLTGAGTGADGALFEQAVQVTDAEGHTWTWRRIVLELERPSRNGDQQLTLLTNLPAEAADAATVAELYRSRWTIETAFQKLEGPLNSELNTLGYPQAALFGFCLALVAFNLYAVVMAALRAAHPEANVDETVSEYYLAGEIARTSEGLTIAVEEQHWQVFAQADRAQLCALLLALAQRVNLKKLRKSPRGPKKPPTPRTKHKGKPHVSTAKLLAGR
;
A
#
# COMPACT_ATOMS: atom_id res chain seq x y z
N MET A 1 -22.42 23.60 0.26
CA MET A 1 -22.99 24.27 1.44
C MET A 1 -23.61 23.23 2.35
N PRO A 2 -23.32 23.23 3.66
CA PRO A 2 -23.96 22.30 4.60
C PRO A 2 -25.45 22.59 4.77
N GLU A 3 -26.24 21.54 4.87
CA GLU A 3 -27.66 21.58 5.18
C GLU A 3 -27.89 21.03 6.59
N GLY A 4 -28.36 21.89 7.49
CA GLY A 4 -28.60 21.53 8.89
C GLY A 4 -27.32 21.31 9.72
N GLY A 5 -27.49 20.70 10.89
CA GLY A 5 -26.39 20.37 11.80
C GLY A 5 -25.82 18.97 11.55
N LEU A 6 -24.66 18.69 12.15
CA LEU A 6 -24.13 17.33 12.24
C LEU A 6 -25.02 16.48 13.16
N THR A 7 -25.43 15.31 12.68
CA THR A 7 -26.17 14.32 13.44
C THR A 7 -25.27 13.12 13.77
N GLY A 8 -25.51 12.46 14.90
CA GLY A 8 -24.76 11.26 15.27
C GLY A 8 -25.04 10.11 14.28
N ALA A 9 -23.99 9.51 13.75
CA ALA A 9 -24.04 8.47 12.71
C ALA A 9 -23.36 7.15 13.13
N GLY A 10 -23.15 6.97 14.44
CA GLY A 10 -22.56 5.75 15.03
C GLY A 10 -21.09 5.91 15.42
N THR A 11 -20.37 4.79 15.42
CA THR A 11 -18.96 4.72 15.83
C THR A 11 -18.20 3.89 14.81
N GLY A 12 -17.09 4.43 14.31
CA GLY A 12 -16.14 3.71 13.45
C GLY A 12 -15.00 3.09 14.27
N ALA A 13 -14.06 2.44 13.59
CA ALA A 13 -12.92 1.78 14.26
C ALA A 13 -12.02 2.73 15.05
N ASP A 14 -11.92 3.99 14.62
CA ASP A 14 -11.01 5.00 15.16
C ASP A 14 -11.71 6.15 15.90
N GLY A 15 -13.04 6.07 16.10
CA GLY A 15 -13.80 7.03 16.90
C GLY A 15 -15.23 7.31 16.44
N ALA A 16 -15.82 8.39 16.95
CA ALA A 16 -17.24 8.72 16.75
C ALA A 16 -17.50 9.27 15.34
N LEU A 17 -18.64 8.90 14.77
CA LEU A 17 -19.06 9.32 13.43
C LEU A 17 -20.26 10.24 13.49
N PHE A 18 -20.20 11.28 12.66
CA PHE A 18 -21.27 12.23 12.46
C PHE A 18 -21.55 12.40 10.98
N GLU A 19 -22.78 12.80 10.65
CA GLU A 19 -23.22 12.98 9.28
C GLU A 19 -23.98 14.30 9.10
N GLN A 20 -23.86 14.88 7.90
CA GLN A 20 -24.54 16.10 7.52
C GLN A 20 -24.81 16.07 6.00
N ALA A 21 -26.02 16.43 5.59
CA ALA A 21 -26.31 16.65 4.17
C ALA A 21 -25.58 17.92 3.69
N VAL A 22 -25.06 17.91 2.46
CA VAL A 22 -24.39 19.06 1.87
C VAL A 22 -24.79 19.23 0.41
N GLN A 23 -25.03 20.47 -0.02
CA GLN A 23 -25.20 20.81 -1.43
C GLN A 23 -23.85 21.06 -2.08
N VAL A 24 -23.59 20.42 -3.22
CA VAL A 24 -22.43 20.66 -4.06
C VAL A 24 -22.95 21.17 -5.39
N THR A 25 -22.40 22.28 -5.89
CA THR A 25 -22.77 22.87 -7.18
C THR A 25 -21.58 22.79 -8.13
N ASP A 26 -21.76 22.28 -9.34
CA ASP A 26 -20.70 22.26 -10.37
C ASP A 26 -20.51 23.63 -11.04
N ALA A 27 -19.56 23.67 -11.98
CA ALA A 27 -19.30 24.82 -12.82
C ALA A 27 -20.46 25.14 -13.80
N GLU A 28 -21.37 24.19 -14.06
CA GLU A 28 -22.50 24.33 -14.98
C GLU A 28 -23.77 24.81 -14.26
N GLY A 29 -23.75 24.89 -12.92
CA GLY A 29 -24.85 25.33 -12.07
C GLY A 29 -25.76 24.20 -11.55
N HIS A 30 -25.47 22.94 -11.87
CA HIS A 30 -26.20 21.80 -11.31
C HIS A 30 -25.86 21.63 -9.84
N THR A 31 -26.88 21.44 -9.00
CA THR A 31 -26.72 21.27 -7.55
C THR A 31 -27.12 19.85 -7.15
N TRP A 32 -26.23 19.16 -6.43
CA TRP A 32 -26.47 17.82 -5.89
C TRP A 32 -26.39 17.81 -4.38
N THR A 33 -27.23 16.96 -3.78
CA THR A 33 -27.20 16.68 -2.35
C THR A 33 -26.31 15.48 -2.09
N TRP A 34 -25.21 15.71 -1.39
CA TRP A 34 -24.24 14.71 -0.95
C TRP A 34 -24.28 14.57 0.57
N ARG A 35 -23.56 13.58 1.08
CA ARG A 35 -23.36 13.35 2.51
C ARG A 35 -21.93 13.73 2.88
N ARG A 36 -21.80 14.52 3.93
CA ARG A 36 -20.56 14.80 4.63
C ARG A 36 -20.51 13.94 5.87
N ILE A 37 -19.55 13.04 5.93
CA ILE A 37 -19.28 12.19 7.09
C ILE A 37 -18.07 12.76 7.81
N VAL A 38 -18.17 12.93 9.12
CA VAL A 38 -17.10 13.42 9.98
C VAL A 38 -16.75 12.32 10.98
N LEU A 39 -15.52 11.84 10.91
CA LEU A 39 -14.95 10.94 11.90
C LEU A 39 -14.12 11.77 12.88
N GLU A 40 -14.54 11.80 14.14
CA GLU A 40 -13.73 12.33 15.23
C GLU A 40 -12.77 11.24 15.70
N LEU A 41 -11.47 11.49 15.55
CA LEU A 41 -10.43 10.51 15.84
C LEU A 41 -10.17 10.46 17.36
N GLU A 42 -10.15 9.25 17.93
CA GLU A 42 -9.74 9.04 19.32
C GLU A 42 -8.29 9.44 19.57
N ARG A 43 -7.46 9.31 18.54
CA ARG A 43 -6.05 9.70 18.54
C ARG A 43 -5.76 10.60 17.35
N PRO A 44 -5.03 11.71 17.54
CA PRO A 44 -4.70 12.61 16.44
C PRO A 44 -3.99 11.88 15.30
N SER A 45 -4.21 12.35 14.07
CA SER A 45 -3.47 11.90 12.89
C SER A 45 -1.95 12.12 13.08
N ARG A 46 -1.12 11.53 12.22
CA ARG A 46 0.34 11.80 12.20
C ARG A 46 0.65 13.30 12.13
N ASN A 47 -0.22 14.09 11.52
CA ASN A 47 -0.06 15.53 11.36
C ASN A 47 -0.74 16.34 12.48
N GLY A 48 -1.40 15.66 13.43
CA GLY A 48 -2.08 16.28 14.57
C GLY A 48 -3.58 16.56 14.35
N ASP A 49 -4.16 16.13 13.23
CA ASP A 49 -5.58 16.35 12.94
C ASP A 49 -6.45 15.50 13.88
N GLN A 50 -7.51 16.10 14.43
CA GLN A 50 -8.44 15.43 15.34
C GLN A 50 -9.67 14.86 14.63
N GLN A 51 -9.87 15.20 13.35
CA GLN A 51 -11.05 14.81 12.60
C GLN A 51 -10.69 14.51 11.14
N LEU A 52 -11.38 13.53 10.56
CA LEU A 52 -11.37 13.24 9.14
C LEU A 52 -12.75 13.56 8.55
N THR A 53 -12.82 14.38 7.52
CA THR A 53 -14.09 14.68 6.81
C THR A 53 -14.08 13.99 5.45
N LEU A 54 -15.14 13.24 5.18
CA LEU A 54 -15.40 12.50 3.94
C LEU A 54 -16.62 13.09 3.26
N LEU A 55 -16.57 13.22 1.94
CA LEU A 55 -17.71 13.58 1.11
C LEU A 55 -18.07 12.39 0.23
N THR A 56 -19.34 12.02 0.21
CA THR A 56 -19.84 10.90 -0.59
C THR A 56 -21.20 11.22 -1.20
N ASN A 57 -21.39 10.78 -2.44
CA ASN A 57 -22.68 10.82 -3.14
C ASN A 57 -23.45 9.50 -2.98
N LEU A 58 -22.92 8.54 -2.20
CA LEU A 58 -23.60 7.27 -1.95
C LEU A 58 -24.78 7.46 -1.01
N PRO A 59 -25.96 6.91 -1.34
CA PRO A 59 -27.11 6.96 -0.44
C PRO A 59 -26.87 6.08 0.80
N ALA A 60 -27.55 6.38 1.91
CA ALA A 60 -27.34 5.69 3.18
C ALA A 60 -27.72 4.21 3.12
N GLU A 61 -28.68 3.87 2.26
CA GLU A 61 -29.15 2.50 2.02
C GLU A 61 -28.09 1.65 1.31
N ALA A 62 -27.20 2.26 0.53
CA ALA A 62 -26.11 1.55 -0.15
C ALA A 62 -24.87 1.40 0.74
N ALA A 63 -24.56 2.45 1.52
CA ALA A 63 -23.46 2.43 2.48
C ALA A 63 -23.74 3.44 3.60
N ASP A 64 -23.81 2.95 4.83
CA ASP A 64 -23.91 3.80 6.01
C ASP A 64 -22.58 4.53 6.29
N ALA A 65 -22.60 5.49 7.22
CA ALA A 65 -21.43 6.32 7.51
C ALA A 65 -20.22 5.49 7.98
N ALA A 66 -20.46 4.42 8.75
CA ALA A 66 -19.41 3.52 9.23
C ALA A 66 -18.76 2.75 8.08
N THR A 67 -19.57 2.21 7.16
CA THR A 67 -19.09 1.50 5.97
C THR A 67 -18.25 2.42 5.09
N VAL A 68 -18.71 3.65 4.85
CA VAL A 68 -17.95 4.63 4.04
C VAL A 68 -16.62 4.98 4.72
N ALA A 69 -16.62 5.23 6.03
CA ALA A 69 -15.40 5.52 6.78
C ALA A 69 -14.40 4.37 6.73
N GLU A 70 -14.86 3.13 6.90
CA GLU A 70 -14.02 1.94 6.85
C GLU A 70 -13.44 1.70 5.44
N LEU A 71 -14.26 1.85 4.40
CA LEU A 71 -13.78 1.77 3.02
C LEU A 71 -12.72 2.84 2.73
N TYR A 72 -12.93 4.06 3.20
CA TYR A 72 -11.94 5.12 3.03
C TYR A 72 -10.65 4.84 3.82
N ARG A 73 -10.74 4.25 5.01
CA ARG A 73 -9.57 3.79 5.78
C ARG A 73 -8.76 2.76 4.97
N SER A 74 -9.45 1.85 4.28
CA SER A 74 -8.80 0.88 3.41
C SER A 74 -8.11 1.50 2.20
N ARG A 75 -8.40 2.75 1.79
CA ARG A 75 -7.72 3.44 0.69
C ARG A 75 -6.20 3.51 0.87
N TRP A 76 -5.72 3.54 2.11
CA TRP A 76 -4.28 3.54 2.42
C TRP A 76 -3.54 2.28 1.91
N THR A 77 -4.26 1.19 1.63
CA THR A 77 -3.65 0.01 0.99
C THR A 77 -3.06 0.32 -0.38
N ILE A 78 -3.56 1.35 -1.07
CA ILE A 78 -2.99 1.83 -2.34
C ILE A 78 -1.56 2.32 -2.12
N GLU A 79 -1.32 3.16 -1.11
CA GLU A 79 0.04 3.64 -0.81
C GLU A 79 0.99 2.49 -0.49
N THR A 80 0.49 1.49 0.25
CA THR A 80 1.27 0.29 0.55
C THR A 80 1.59 -0.52 -0.72
N ALA A 81 0.68 -0.55 -1.71
CA ALA A 81 0.95 -1.15 -3.01
C ALA A 81 2.02 -0.36 -3.80
N PHE A 82 1.94 0.97 -3.82
CA PHE A 82 2.95 1.83 -4.48
C PHE A 82 4.34 1.69 -3.86
N GLN A 83 4.45 1.60 -2.53
CA GLN A 83 5.71 1.32 -1.86
C GLN A 83 6.33 -0.02 -2.30
N LYS A 84 5.50 -1.03 -2.58
CA LYS A 84 5.94 -2.33 -3.09
C LYS A 84 6.36 -2.29 -4.57
N LEU A 85 5.75 -1.41 -5.37
CA LEU A 85 6.14 -1.18 -6.76
C LEU A 85 7.51 -0.50 -6.85
N GLU A 86 7.71 0.57 -6.09
CA GLU A 86 8.95 1.35 -6.10
C GLU A 86 10.14 0.55 -5.56
N GLY A 87 9.97 -0.16 -4.44
CA GLY A 87 11.06 -0.87 -3.78
C GLY A 87 11.35 -2.24 -4.42
N PRO A 88 10.65 -3.32 -4.01
CA PRO A 88 10.93 -4.68 -4.49
C PRO A 88 10.84 -4.89 -6.00
N LEU A 89 9.95 -4.18 -6.70
CA LEU A 89 9.70 -4.38 -8.14
C LEU A 89 10.44 -3.38 -9.04
N ASN A 90 11.16 -2.41 -8.47
CA ASN A 90 11.94 -1.39 -9.18
C ASN A 90 11.15 -0.72 -10.33
N SER A 91 9.90 -0.32 -10.08
CA SER A 91 9.02 0.26 -11.10
C SER A 91 9.53 1.59 -11.69
N GLU A 92 10.51 2.23 -11.04
CA GLU A 92 11.14 3.49 -11.45
C GLU A 92 12.63 3.31 -11.74
N LEU A 93 12.93 2.85 -12.96
CA LEU A 93 14.32 2.66 -13.41
C LEU A 93 15.00 4.00 -13.68
N ASN A 94 15.90 4.43 -12.79
CA ASN A 94 16.62 5.70 -12.86
C ASN A 94 17.32 5.99 -14.21
N THR A 95 17.73 4.96 -14.93
CA THR A 95 18.46 5.09 -16.21
C THR A 95 17.54 5.15 -17.43
N LEU A 96 16.22 4.98 -17.25
CA LEU A 96 15.26 4.92 -18.34
C LEU A 96 14.64 6.29 -18.63
N GLY A 97 15.39 7.14 -19.33
CA GLY A 97 15.02 8.54 -19.62
C GLY A 97 13.99 8.73 -20.75
N TYR A 98 13.46 7.65 -21.33
CA TYR A 98 12.48 7.70 -22.43
C TYR A 98 11.06 7.52 -21.86
N PRO A 99 10.16 8.52 -21.96
CA PRO A 99 8.84 8.46 -21.31
C PRO A 99 8.00 7.23 -21.68
N GLN A 100 8.04 6.80 -22.95
CA GLN A 100 7.32 5.62 -23.41
C GLN A 100 7.87 4.33 -22.78
N ALA A 101 9.19 4.21 -22.67
CA ALA A 101 9.83 3.06 -22.05
C ALA A 101 9.61 3.04 -20.54
N ALA A 102 9.66 4.20 -19.88
CA ALA A 102 9.33 4.35 -18.46
C ALA A 102 7.89 3.91 -18.16
N LEU A 103 6.92 4.36 -18.96
CA LEU A 103 5.52 3.94 -18.83
C LEU A 103 5.36 2.43 -19.02
N PHE A 104 6.01 1.87 -20.04
CA PHE A 104 5.97 0.43 -20.28
C PHE A 104 6.55 -0.37 -19.11
N GLY A 105 7.72 0.03 -18.58
CA GLY A 105 8.33 -0.59 -17.42
C GLY A 105 7.45 -0.52 -16.17
N PHE A 106 6.83 0.64 -15.94
CA PHE A 106 5.87 0.81 -14.84
C PHE A 106 4.64 -0.11 -14.99
N CYS A 107 4.05 -0.21 -16.19
CA CYS A 107 2.95 -1.13 -16.47
C CYS A 107 3.35 -2.60 -16.24
N LEU A 108 4.57 -2.99 -16.61
CA LEU A 108 5.06 -4.34 -16.35
C LEU A 108 5.20 -4.62 -14.85
N ALA A 109 5.67 -3.64 -14.07
CA ALA A 109 5.73 -3.74 -12.61
C ALA A 109 4.34 -3.91 -12.00
N LEU A 110 3.29 -3.25 -12.53
CA LEU A 110 1.91 -3.45 -12.08
C LEU A 110 1.42 -4.89 -12.33
N VAL A 111 1.72 -5.47 -13.49
CA VAL A 111 1.37 -6.87 -13.77
C VAL A 111 2.11 -7.81 -12.83
N ALA A 112 3.41 -7.57 -12.60
CA ALA A 112 4.21 -8.34 -11.64
C ALA A 112 3.65 -8.23 -10.21
N PHE A 113 3.17 -7.05 -9.82
CA PHE A 113 2.51 -6.85 -8.52
C PHE A 113 1.23 -7.66 -8.38
N ASN A 114 0.41 -7.76 -9.43
CA ASN A 114 -0.78 -8.60 -9.42
C ASN A 114 -0.44 -10.08 -9.23
N LEU A 115 0.60 -10.57 -9.92
CA LEU A 115 1.08 -11.94 -9.73
C LEU A 115 1.60 -12.17 -8.30
N TYR A 116 2.37 -11.22 -7.77
CA TYR A 116 2.82 -11.24 -6.39
C TYR A 116 1.64 -11.29 -5.40
N ALA A 117 0.58 -10.51 -5.62
CA ALA A 117 -0.60 -10.50 -4.77
C ALA A 117 -1.30 -11.88 -4.74
N VAL A 118 -1.37 -12.57 -5.88
CA VAL A 118 -1.89 -13.94 -5.97
C VAL A 118 -1.03 -14.93 -5.20
N VAL A 119 0.31 -14.85 -5.33
CA VAL A 119 1.24 -15.69 -4.56
C VAL A 119 1.06 -15.46 -3.06
N MET A 120 0.99 -14.20 -2.61
CA MET A 120 0.78 -13.88 -1.20
C MET A 120 -0.58 -14.36 -0.69
N ALA A 121 -1.63 -14.27 -1.50
CA ALA A 121 -2.95 -14.80 -1.15
C ALA A 121 -2.91 -16.33 -0.98
N ALA A 122 -2.25 -17.05 -1.89
CA ALA A 122 -2.08 -18.50 -1.78
C ALA A 122 -1.28 -18.89 -0.53
N LEU A 123 -0.21 -18.14 -0.19
CA LEU A 123 0.57 -18.36 1.02
C LEU A 123 -0.25 -18.12 2.29
N ARG A 124 -1.04 -17.04 2.35
CA ARG A 124 -1.94 -16.76 3.49
C ARG A 124 -2.97 -17.88 3.68
N ALA A 125 -3.55 -18.37 2.59
CA ALA A 125 -4.52 -19.46 2.63
C ALA A 125 -3.89 -20.81 3.04
N ALA A 126 -2.65 -21.06 2.63
CA ALA A 126 -1.95 -22.32 2.92
C ALA A 126 -1.34 -22.38 4.33
N HIS A 127 -1.02 -21.24 4.95
CA HIS A 127 -0.35 -21.14 6.25
C HIS A 127 -1.12 -20.19 7.20
N PRO A 128 -2.36 -20.53 7.61
CA PRO A 128 -3.23 -19.64 8.41
C PRO A 128 -2.66 -19.32 9.80
N GLU A 129 -1.79 -20.18 10.34
CA GLU A 129 -1.10 -19.97 11.62
C GLU A 129 0.06 -18.98 11.54
N ALA A 130 0.52 -18.63 10.33
CA ALA A 130 1.61 -17.69 10.11
C ALA A 130 1.09 -16.32 9.69
N ASN A 131 1.60 -15.24 10.30
CA ASN A 131 1.43 -13.90 9.76
C ASN A 131 2.34 -13.75 8.53
N VAL A 132 1.83 -14.12 7.35
CA VAL A 132 2.59 -14.10 6.08
C VAL A 132 3.08 -12.70 5.74
N ASP A 133 2.31 -11.65 6.04
CA ASP A 133 2.68 -10.27 5.72
C ASP A 133 3.88 -9.77 6.55
N GLU A 134 4.00 -10.23 7.79
CA GLU A 134 5.15 -9.95 8.64
C GLU A 134 6.31 -10.93 8.40
N THR A 135 6.01 -12.14 7.94
CA THR A 135 7.00 -13.20 7.78
C THR A 135 7.69 -13.14 6.44
N VAL A 136 6.97 -13.03 5.32
CA VAL A 136 7.53 -13.23 3.97
C VAL A 136 8.11 -11.93 3.42
N SER A 137 9.43 -11.93 3.16
CA SER A 137 10.15 -10.81 2.55
C SER A 137 9.87 -10.74 1.06
N GLU A 138 9.32 -9.61 0.61
CA GLU A 138 9.12 -9.33 -0.82
C GLU A 138 10.45 -9.36 -1.58
N TYR A 139 11.52 -8.84 -0.98
CA TYR A 139 12.86 -8.83 -1.56
C TYR A 139 13.42 -10.25 -1.77
N TYR A 140 13.31 -11.14 -0.77
CA TYR A 140 13.78 -12.52 -0.93
C TYR A 140 12.94 -13.31 -1.91
N LEU A 141 11.63 -13.08 -1.95
CA LEU A 141 10.74 -13.71 -2.93
C LEU A 141 11.10 -13.28 -4.37
N ALA A 142 11.23 -11.98 -4.62
CA ALA A 142 11.63 -11.47 -5.93
C ALA A 142 13.02 -11.99 -6.34
N GLY A 143 13.97 -12.00 -5.39
CA GLY A 143 15.30 -12.55 -5.63
C GLY A 143 15.28 -14.05 -5.92
N GLU A 144 14.40 -14.83 -5.29
CA GLU A 144 14.26 -16.26 -5.57
C GLU A 144 13.80 -16.47 -7.01
N ILE A 145 12.72 -15.79 -7.42
CA ILE A 145 12.19 -15.86 -8.79
C ILE A 145 13.30 -15.53 -9.81
N ALA A 146 14.04 -14.44 -9.59
CA ALA A 146 15.11 -14.01 -10.48
C ALA A 146 16.26 -15.01 -10.60
N ARG A 147 16.57 -15.78 -9.54
CA ARG A 147 17.63 -16.79 -9.54
C ARG A 147 17.19 -18.15 -10.07
N THR A 148 15.92 -18.51 -9.87
CA THR A 148 15.42 -19.85 -10.19
C THR A 148 14.75 -19.94 -11.55
N SER A 149 14.31 -18.83 -12.14
CA SER A 149 13.57 -18.82 -13.41
C SER A 149 14.34 -19.50 -14.55
N GLU A 150 15.60 -19.13 -14.75
CA GLU A 150 16.46 -19.73 -15.79
C GLU A 150 16.65 -21.23 -15.56
N GLY A 151 16.93 -21.63 -14.32
CA GLY A 151 17.08 -23.04 -13.96
C GLY A 151 15.80 -23.86 -14.19
N LEU A 152 14.63 -23.28 -13.91
CA LEU A 152 13.33 -23.92 -14.18
C LEU A 152 13.08 -24.09 -15.67
N THR A 153 13.40 -23.07 -16.49
CA THR A 153 13.26 -23.16 -17.96
C THR A 153 14.15 -24.27 -18.55
N ILE A 154 15.33 -24.51 -17.97
CA ILE A 154 16.23 -25.58 -18.41
C ILE A 154 15.75 -26.95 -17.92
N ALA A 155 15.30 -27.04 -16.66
CA ALA A 155 15.01 -28.31 -16.01
C ALA A 155 13.60 -28.86 -16.30
N VAL A 156 12.64 -28.01 -16.68
CA VAL A 156 11.24 -28.37 -16.88
C VAL A 156 10.88 -28.28 -18.36
N GLU A 157 10.56 -29.42 -18.96
CA GLU A 157 10.12 -29.48 -20.35
C GLU A 157 8.82 -28.70 -20.60
N GLU A 158 8.67 -28.13 -21.79
CA GLU A 158 7.52 -27.29 -22.20
C GLU A 158 6.15 -27.94 -21.91
N GLN A 159 6.06 -29.26 -22.13
CA GLN A 159 4.83 -30.02 -21.88
C GLN A 159 4.35 -29.97 -20.43
N HIS A 160 5.25 -29.79 -19.46
CA HIS A 160 4.89 -29.69 -18.05
C HIS A 160 4.35 -28.30 -17.67
N TRP A 161 4.63 -27.27 -18.47
CA TRP A 161 4.07 -25.92 -18.27
C TRP A 161 2.62 -25.79 -18.75
N GLN A 162 2.21 -26.65 -19.71
CA GLN A 162 0.86 -26.64 -20.30
C GLN A 162 -0.27 -26.73 -19.26
N VAL A 163 -0.04 -27.42 -18.14
CA VAL A 163 -1.03 -27.55 -17.06
C VAL A 163 -1.48 -26.19 -16.51
N PHE A 164 -0.59 -25.20 -16.46
CA PHE A 164 -0.92 -23.86 -15.95
C PHE A 164 -1.68 -23.03 -16.99
N ALA A 165 -1.43 -23.25 -18.28
CA ALA A 165 -2.10 -22.53 -19.37
C ALA A 165 -3.52 -23.06 -19.63
N GLN A 166 -3.75 -24.36 -19.40
CA GLN A 166 -5.03 -25.02 -19.65
C GLN A 166 -5.93 -25.11 -18.41
N ALA A 167 -5.38 -24.90 -17.21
CA ALA A 167 -6.13 -24.96 -15.97
C ALA A 167 -7.27 -23.94 -15.95
N ASP A 168 -8.47 -24.40 -15.59
CA ASP A 168 -9.53 -23.47 -15.23
C ASP A 168 -9.23 -22.78 -13.88
N ARG A 169 -10.07 -21.82 -13.51
CA ARG A 169 -9.88 -21.04 -12.27
C ARG A 169 -9.77 -21.95 -11.02
N ALA A 170 -10.60 -22.97 -10.90
CA ALA A 170 -10.62 -23.83 -9.72
C ALA A 170 -9.37 -24.73 -9.67
N GLN A 171 -8.98 -25.28 -10.82
CA GLN A 171 -7.76 -26.07 -10.99
C GLN A 171 -6.52 -25.25 -10.68
N LEU A 172 -6.44 -24.02 -11.19
CA LEU A 172 -5.32 -23.11 -10.92
C LEU A 172 -5.22 -22.77 -9.43
N CYS A 173 -6.35 -22.46 -8.78
CA CYS A 173 -6.37 -22.22 -7.33
C CYS A 173 -5.88 -23.45 -6.55
N ALA A 174 -6.34 -24.65 -6.90
CA ALA A 174 -5.90 -25.88 -6.24
C ALA A 174 -4.39 -26.13 -6.42
N LEU A 175 -3.85 -25.91 -7.63
CA LEU A 175 -2.42 -26.02 -7.92
C LEU A 175 -1.61 -25.01 -7.09
N LEU A 176 -2.03 -23.75 -7.07
CA LEU A 176 -1.34 -22.70 -6.31
C LEU A 176 -1.33 -23.01 -4.80
N LEU A 177 -2.45 -23.50 -4.25
CA LEU A 177 -2.52 -23.90 -2.84
C LEU A 177 -1.62 -25.10 -2.54
N ALA A 178 -1.62 -26.12 -3.41
CA ALA A 178 -0.77 -27.30 -3.25
C ALA A 178 0.73 -26.95 -3.30
N LEU A 179 1.11 -25.99 -4.16
CA LEU A 179 2.47 -25.45 -4.21
C LEU A 179 2.78 -24.62 -2.96
N ALA A 180 1.87 -23.72 -2.56
CA ALA A 180 2.03 -22.84 -1.40
C ALA A 180 2.23 -23.63 -0.09
N GLN A 181 1.51 -24.75 0.10
CA GLN A 181 1.69 -25.63 1.26
C GLN A 181 3.09 -26.22 1.38
N ARG A 182 3.82 -26.37 0.26
CA ARG A 182 5.18 -26.91 0.22
C ARG A 182 6.26 -25.84 0.42
N VAL A 183 5.88 -24.57 0.48
CA VAL A 183 6.83 -23.47 0.65
C VAL A 183 7.38 -23.46 2.08
N ASN A 184 8.70 -23.44 2.20
CA ASN A 184 9.36 -23.26 3.48
C ASN A 184 9.47 -21.75 3.83
N LEU A 185 8.50 -21.23 4.57
CA LEU A 185 8.43 -19.81 4.96
C LEU A 185 9.69 -19.31 5.70
N LYS A 186 10.44 -20.19 6.39
CA LYS A 186 11.66 -19.79 7.10
C LYS A 186 12.74 -19.25 6.16
N LYS A 187 12.82 -19.76 4.93
CA LYS A 187 13.78 -19.30 3.92
C LYS A 187 13.46 -17.92 3.36
N LEU A 188 12.19 -17.53 3.42
CA LEU A 188 11.70 -16.24 2.92
C LEU A 188 11.51 -15.22 4.04
N ARG A 189 11.99 -15.50 5.26
CA ARG A 189 11.68 -14.67 6.43
C ARG A 189 12.27 -13.26 6.29
N LYS A 190 11.48 -12.22 6.60
CA LYS A 190 11.95 -10.85 6.76
C LYS A 190 13.05 -10.82 7.82
N SER A 191 14.06 -9.99 7.59
CA SER A 191 15.09 -9.67 8.59
C SER A 191 14.68 -8.36 9.28
N PRO A 192 13.92 -8.41 10.40
CA PRO A 192 13.47 -7.20 11.06
C PRO A 192 14.68 -6.42 11.57
N ARG A 193 14.81 -5.17 11.13
CA ARG A 193 15.79 -4.25 11.68
C ARG A 193 15.23 -3.69 12.99
N GLY A 194 16.00 -3.78 14.07
CA GLY A 194 15.66 -3.13 15.34
C GLY A 194 15.57 -1.60 15.19
N PRO A 195 15.04 -0.89 16.21
CA PRO A 195 14.93 0.57 16.19
C PRO A 195 16.25 1.23 15.79
N LYS A 196 16.17 2.23 14.90
CA LYS A 196 17.37 2.98 14.48
C LYS A 196 18.02 3.57 15.72
N LYS A 197 19.29 3.22 15.98
CA LYS A 197 20.05 3.81 17.08
C LYS A 197 20.03 5.34 16.93
N PRO A 198 19.86 6.10 18.03
CA PRO A 198 19.88 7.55 17.96
C PRO A 198 21.19 7.99 17.30
N PRO A 199 21.15 8.98 16.38
CA PRO A 199 22.36 9.47 15.75
C PRO A 199 23.34 9.91 16.84
N THR A 200 24.61 9.49 16.73
CA THR A 200 25.64 10.02 17.61
C THR A 200 25.66 11.54 17.45
N PRO A 201 25.56 12.34 18.53
CA PRO A 201 25.61 13.78 18.44
C PRO A 201 26.85 14.21 17.65
N ARG A 202 26.68 15.08 16.66
CA ARG A 202 27.81 15.59 15.85
C ARG A 202 28.65 16.51 16.73
N THR A 203 29.59 15.95 17.50
CA THR A 203 30.47 16.69 18.42
C THR A 203 31.73 17.25 17.77
N LYS A 204 31.97 16.96 16.48
CA LYS A 204 33.19 17.36 15.74
C LYS A 204 33.46 18.88 15.74
N HIS A 205 32.45 19.69 16.07
CA HIS A 205 32.51 21.15 16.12
C HIS A 205 32.00 21.75 17.44
N LYS A 206 32.07 21.00 18.55
CA LYS A 206 31.67 21.53 19.87
C LYS A 206 32.58 22.73 20.20
N GLY A 207 32.04 23.95 20.12
CA GLY A 207 32.76 25.21 20.35
C GLY A 207 33.34 25.90 19.09
N LYS A 208 33.27 25.29 17.90
CA LYS A 208 33.69 25.92 16.63
C LYS A 208 32.71 25.58 15.49
N PRO A 209 31.48 26.15 15.50
CA PRO A 209 30.51 25.88 14.44
C PRO A 209 31.08 26.33 13.08
N HIS A 210 30.85 25.51 12.05
CA HIS A 210 31.18 25.90 10.68
C HIS A 210 30.18 26.98 10.23
N VAL A 211 30.61 28.23 10.23
CA VAL A 211 29.84 29.38 9.74
C VAL A 211 30.24 29.69 8.30
N SER A 212 29.25 29.90 7.44
CA SER A 212 29.48 30.34 6.06
C SER A 212 30.19 31.71 6.07
N THR A 213 31.20 31.87 5.23
CA THR A 213 31.93 33.13 5.03
C THR A 213 30.99 34.28 4.69
N ALA A 214 29.90 34.02 3.97
CA ALA A 214 28.88 35.02 3.68
C ALA A 214 28.18 35.55 4.94
N LYS A 215 27.96 34.70 5.96
CA LYS A 215 27.39 35.10 7.25
C LYS A 215 28.38 35.97 8.05
N LEU A 216 29.66 35.61 8.03
CA LEU A 216 30.72 36.37 8.69
C LEU A 216 30.90 37.76 8.07
N LEU A 217 30.78 37.88 6.74
CA LEU A 217 30.89 39.16 6.04
C LEU A 217 29.63 40.04 6.19
N ALA A 218 28.46 39.46 6.47
CA ALA A 218 27.22 40.20 6.68
C ALA A 218 27.05 40.76 8.11
N GLY A 219 28.01 40.54 9.01
CA GLY A 219 28.03 41.15 10.35
C GLY A 219 26.85 40.77 11.26
N ARG A 220 26.27 39.56 11.10
CA ARG A 220 25.21 39.02 11.96
C ARG A 220 25.56 37.65 12.53
#